data_AF-A0AAV1EIH7-F1
#
_entry.id   AF-A0AAV1EIH7-F1
#
_cell.length_a   1.000
_cell.length_b   1.000
_cell.length_c   1.000
_cell.angle_alpha   90.00
_cell.angle_beta   90.00
_cell.angle_gamma   90.00
#
_symmetry.space_group_name_H-M   'P 1'
#
loop_
_entity.id
_entity.type
_entity.pdbx_description
1 polymer ?
#
loop_
_entity_poly.entity_id
_entity_poly.type
_entity_poly.pdbx_seq_one_letter_code
_entity_poly.pdbx_strand_id
1 'polypeptide(L)'
;MQRVWQEYWDINDTGRHFYRIQSQVGGGRVFGRSRKEEVAITRLRLGHTGLNSTLKIIGKHPTGNCRSCNLQETVEHVLMECREYESERGVLKAGLKKENIGFTLRSVLQRTEESNKHVQRYLRRTGLVERM
;
A
#
# COMPACT_ATOMS: atom_id res chain seq x y z
N MET A 1 -28.83 -3.12 4.74
CA MET A 1 -27.78 -2.17 5.20
C MET A 1 -26.50 -2.25 4.35
N GLN A 2 -25.87 -3.42 4.14
CA GLN A 2 -24.64 -3.50 3.32
C GLN A 2 -24.79 -2.99 1.88
N ARG A 3 -25.93 -3.24 1.21
CA ARG A 3 -26.14 -2.80 -0.19
C ARG A 3 -26.09 -1.28 -0.36
N VAL A 4 -26.75 -0.53 0.53
CA VAL A 4 -26.75 0.94 0.49
C VAL A 4 -25.32 1.48 0.62
N TRP A 5 -24.53 0.96 1.57
CA TRP A 5 -23.13 1.37 1.73
C TRP A 5 -22.25 0.98 0.55
N GLN A 6 -22.52 -0.16 -0.08
CA GLN A 6 -21.82 -0.59 -1.28
C GLN A 6 -22.11 0.34 -2.46
N GLU A 7 -23.38 0.70 -2.70
CA GLU A 7 -23.77 1.66 -3.74
C GLU A 7 -23.10 3.03 -3.54
N TYR A 8 -23.09 3.54 -2.30
CA TYR A 8 -22.36 4.76 -1.98
C TYR A 8 -20.85 4.62 -2.23
N TRP A 9 -20.27 3.45 -1.92
CA TRP A 9 -18.85 3.21 -2.12
C TRP A 9 -18.46 3.17 -3.61
N ASP A 10 -19.34 2.63 -4.45
CA ASP A 10 -19.13 2.51 -5.89
C ASP A 10 -19.27 3.86 -6.63
N ILE A 11 -20.19 4.73 -6.18
CA ILE A 11 -20.55 5.98 -6.90
C ILE A 11 -19.74 7.20 -6.45
N ASN A 12 -19.33 7.26 -5.18
CA ASN A 12 -18.68 8.46 -4.63
C ASN A 12 -17.31 8.76 -5.29
N ASP A 13 -16.69 9.91 -5.00
CA ASP A 13 -15.36 10.34 -5.48
C ASP A 13 -14.28 10.41 -4.37
N THR A 14 -14.66 10.32 -3.08
CA THR A 14 -13.73 10.22 -1.95
C THR A 14 -13.18 8.81 -1.67
N GLY A 15 -11.89 8.71 -1.33
CA GLY A 15 -11.27 7.42 -0.93
C GLY A 15 -10.94 6.47 -2.10
N ARG A 16 -10.92 6.95 -3.34
CA ARG A 16 -10.72 6.11 -4.55
C ARG A 16 -9.41 5.31 -4.54
N HIS A 17 -8.37 5.79 -3.86
CA HIS A 17 -7.14 5.00 -3.64
C HIS A 17 -7.43 3.70 -2.89
N PHE A 18 -8.16 3.77 -1.78
CA PHE A 18 -8.58 2.59 -1.03
C PHE A 18 -9.57 1.73 -1.82
N TYR A 19 -10.47 2.35 -2.60
CA TYR A 19 -11.40 1.63 -3.48
C TYR A 19 -10.69 0.72 -4.48
N ARG A 20 -9.58 1.18 -5.08
CA ARG A 20 -8.74 0.35 -5.99
C ARG A 20 -8.23 -0.94 -5.32
N ILE A 21 -8.06 -0.93 -4.00
CA ILE A 21 -7.57 -2.06 -3.21
C ILE A 21 -8.73 -2.90 -2.65
N GLN A 22 -9.78 -2.23 -2.17
CA GLN A 22 -10.94 -2.83 -1.55
C GLN A 22 -12.22 -2.20 -2.11
N SER A 23 -12.72 -2.77 -3.21
CA SER A 23 -13.96 -2.33 -3.84
C SER A 23 -15.21 -2.83 -3.13
N GLN A 24 -15.09 -3.74 -2.15
CA GLN A 24 -16.23 -4.28 -1.40
C GLN A 24 -16.24 -3.74 0.03
N VAL A 25 -17.38 -3.22 0.46
CA VAL A 25 -17.57 -2.72 1.82
C VAL A 25 -17.52 -3.88 2.80
N GLY A 26 -16.83 -3.65 3.93
CA GLY A 26 -16.60 -4.67 4.95
C GLY A 26 -15.24 -5.35 4.83
N GLY A 27 -15.17 -6.62 5.20
CA GLY A 27 -13.91 -7.38 5.27
C GLY A 27 -13.28 -7.36 6.67
N GLY A 28 -12.86 -8.55 7.12
CA GLY A 28 -12.26 -8.74 8.44
C GLY A 28 -10.95 -7.97 8.62
N ARG A 29 -10.60 -7.66 9.86
CA ARG A 29 -9.20 -7.36 10.21
C ARG A 29 -8.43 -8.67 10.27
N VAL A 30 -7.21 -8.60 9.76
CA VAL A 30 -6.25 -9.67 9.95
C VAL A 30 -5.44 -9.30 11.19
N PHE A 31 -5.65 -10.04 12.28
CA PHE A 31 -5.03 -9.80 13.58
C PHE A 31 -3.64 -10.44 13.69
N GLY A 32 -2.90 -10.18 14.78
CA GLY A 32 -1.66 -10.90 15.11
C GLY A 32 -0.36 -10.21 14.69
N ARG A 33 -0.39 -8.91 14.38
CA ARG A 33 0.80 -8.12 14.04
C ARG A 33 1.11 -7.08 15.12
N SER A 34 2.35 -6.59 15.12
CA SER A 34 2.69 -5.45 15.95
C SER A 34 1.91 -4.20 15.49
N ARG A 35 1.64 -3.28 16.43
CA ARG A 35 0.97 -2.01 16.12
C ARG A 35 1.69 -1.23 15.00
N LYS A 36 3.02 -1.25 14.98
CA LYS A 36 3.83 -0.58 13.95
C LYS A 36 3.57 -1.14 12.55
N GLU A 37 3.52 -2.46 12.44
CA GLU A 37 3.21 -3.15 11.19
C GLU A 37 1.78 -2.85 10.72
N GLU A 38 0.79 -2.92 11.62
CA GLU A 38 -0.60 -2.62 11.28
C GLU A 38 -0.77 -1.18 10.78
N VAL A 39 -0.09 -0.21 11.43
CA VAL A 39 -0.09 1.19 11.02
C VAL A 39 0.49 1.34 9.62
N ALA A 40 1.65 0.72 9.35
CA ALA A 40 2.31 0.82 8.05
C ALA A 40 1.43 0.30 6.90
N ILE A 41 0.85 -0.89 7.03
CA ILE A 41 -0.06 -1.43 6.00
C ILE A 41 -1.33 -0.60 5.87
N THR A 42 -1.90 -0.14 6.98
CA THR A 42 -3.12 0.67 6.95
C THR A 42 -2.87 2.00 6.23
N ARG A 43 -1.75 2.67 6.52
CA ARG A 43 -1.36 3.91 5.84
C ARG A 43 -1.14 3.70 4.35
N LEU A 44 -0.52 2.60 3.92
CA LEU A 44 -0.39 2.25 2.50
C LEU A 44 -1.75 2.04 1.81
N ARG A 45 -2.68 1.35 2.48
CA ARG A 45 -4.04 1.11 1.98
C ARG A 45 -4.85 2.40 1.84
N LEU A 46 -4.72 3.31 2.79
CA LEU A 46 -5.43 4.58 2.76
C LEU A 46 -4.75 5.62 1.87
N GLY A 47 -3.47 5.45 1.55
CA GLY A 47 -2.67 6.43 0.83
C GLY A 47 -2.12 7.55 1.73
N HIS A 48 -2.44 7.53 3.03
CA HIS A 48 -1.93 8.49 4.03
C HIS A 48 -0.57 8.06 4.59
N THR A 49 0.44 8.11 3.74
CA THR A 49 1.80 7.65 4.04
C THR A 49 2.75 8.84 4.28
N GLY A 50 3.95 8.59 4.83
CA GLY A 50 5.05 9.56 4.78
C GLY A 50 5.87 9.52 3.49
N LEU A 51 5.26 9.07 2.38
CA LEU A 51 5.85 9.18 1.06
C LEU A 51 5.75 10.62 0.55
N ASN A 52 6.69 11.02 -0.30
CA ASN A 52 6.88 12.41 -0.73
C ASN A 52 5.64 12.94 -1.46
N SER A 53 4.91 12.11 -2.21
CA SER A 53 3.65 12.52 -2.84
C SER A 53 2.63 13.00 -1.80
N THR A 54 2.42 12.24 -0.74
CA THR A 54 1.55 12.63 0.38
C THR A 54 2.10 13.83 1.13
N LEU A 55 3.41 13.86 1.40
CA LEU A 55 4.06 14.98 2.08
C LEU A 55 3.92 16.28 1.28
N LYS A 56 3.93 16.22 -0.06
CA LYS A 56 3.70 17.38 -0.92
C LYS A 56 2.28 17.92 -0.76
N ILE A 57 1.28 17.05 -0.70
CA ILE A 57 -0.13 17.44 -0.49
C ILE A 57 -0.30 18.22 0.82
N ILE A 58 0.39 17.81 1.88
CA ILE A 58 0.34 18.48 3.19
C ILE A 58 1.41 19.58 3.37
N GLY A 59 2.08 20.01 2.29
CA GLY A 59 3.05 21.10 2.33
C GLY A 59 4.38 20.77 3.04
N LYS A 60 4.67 19.50 3.32
CA LYS A 60 5.90 19.05 4.00
C LYS A 60 7.01 18.57 3.06
N HIS A 61 6.78 18.58 1.75
CA HIS A 61 7.81 18.24 0.76
C HIS A 61 7.65 19.12 -0.48
N PRO A 62 8.74 19.63 -1.09
CA PRO A 62 8.65 20.64 -2.13
C PRO A 62 8.13 20.13 -3.47
N THR A 63 8.49 18.91 -3.89
CA THR A 63 8.14 18.38 -5.23
C THR A 63 7.15 17.23 -5.17
N GLY A 64 7.40 16.31 -4.24
CA GLY A 64 6.68 15.05 -4.09
C GLY A 64 7.36 13.89 -4.81
N ASN A 65 8.56 14.14 -5.34
CA ASN A 65 9.32 13.19 -6.12
C ASN A 65 10.19 12.29 -5.24
N CYS A 66 10.41 11.07 -5.72
CA CYS A 66 11.34 10.11 -5.16
C CYS A 66 12.76 10.61 -5.35
N ARG A 67 13.61 10.41 -4.34
CA ARG A 67 14.99 10.90 -4.34
C ARG A 67 15.88 10.16 -5.34
N SER A 68 15.60 8.89 -5.60
CA SER A 68 16.44 8.03 -6.44
C SER A 68 16.10 8.09 -7.93
N CYS A 69 14.82 8.23 -8.28
CA CYS A 69 14.39 8.21 -9.69
C CYS A 69 13.66 9.46 -10.15
N ASN A 70 13.44 10.44 -9.27
CA ASN A 70 12.78 11.73 -9.55
C ASN A 70 11.35 11.65 -10.10
N LEU A 71 10.71 10.47 -10.04
CA LEU A 71 9.27 10.30 -10.32
C LEU A 71 8.44 10.57 -9.07
N GLN A 72 7.13 10.80 -9.22
CA GLN A 72 6.25 11.04 -8.08
C GLN A 72 6.25 9.83 -7.12
N GLU A 73 6.61 10.04 -5.85
CA GLU A 73 6.77 8.95 -4.88
C GLU A 73 5.41 8.55 -4.30
N THR A 74 4.60 7.82 -5.06
CA THR A 74 3.32 7.25 -4.65
C THR A 74 3.46 5.85 -4.04
N VAL A 75 2.39 5.33 -3.45
CA VAL A 75 2.36 3.93 -2.97
C VAL A 75 2.63 2.95 -4.11
N GLU A 76 2.03 3.20 -5.28
CA GLU A 76 2.19 2.39 -6.49
C GLU A 76 3.63 2.47 -6.99
N HIS A 77 4.19 3.68 -7.04
CA HIS A 77 5.59 3.89 -7.40
C HIS A 77 6.53 3.07 -6.52
N VAL A 78 6.42 3.21 -5.21
CA VAL A 78 7.30 2.51 -4.26
C VAL A 78 7.10 1.00 -4.35
N LEU A 79 5.87 0.49 -4.41
CA LEU A 79 5.57 -0.95 -4.44
C LEU A 79 5.75 -1.63 -5.79
N MET A 80 5.81 -0.89 -6.90
CA MET A 80 5.81 -1.49 -8.25
C MET A 80 6.90 -1.00 -9.20
N GLU A 81 7.37 0.25 -9.07
CA GLU A 81 8.12 0.91 -10.14
C GLU A 81 9.50 1.43 -9.73
N CYS A 82 9.66 1.84 -8.47
CA CYS A 82 10.87 2.49 -7.99
C CYS A 82 12.11 1.59 -8.19
N ARG A 83 13.11 2.10 -8.90
CA ARG A 83 14.36 1.37 -9.20
C ARG A 83 15.18 1.08 -7.94
N GLU A 84 15.08 1.95 -6.93
CA GLU A 84 15.76 1.78 -5.64
C GLU A 84 15.36 0.49 -4.92
N TYR A 85 14.12 0.02 -5.12
CA TYR A 85 13.58 -1.15 -4.41
C TYR A 85 13.44 -2.38 -5.31
N GLU A 86 14.15 -2.42 -6.44
CA GLU A 86 14.02 -3.51 -7.42
C GLU A 86 14.38 -4.87 -6.82
N SER A 87 15.45 -4.94 -6.01
CA SER A 87 15.90 -6.16 -5.34
C SER A 87 14.85 -6.68 -4.35
N GLU A 88 14.35 -5.81 -3.47
CA GLU A 88 13.33 -6.14 -2.47
C GLU A 88 12.00 -6.51 -3.13
N ARG A 89 11.67 -5.85 -4.25
CA ARG A 89 10.49 -6.15 -5.06
C ARG A 89 10.61 -7.53 -5.71
N GLY A 90 11.80 -7.96 -6.10
CA GLY A 90 12.06 -9.32 -6.58
C GLY A 90 11.69 -10.37 -5.52
N VAL A 91 12.11 -10.14 -4.27
CA VAL A 91 11.77 -11.03 -3.14
C VAL A 91 10.27 -11.01 -2.82
N LEU A 92 9.63 -9.83 -2.89
CA LEU A 92 8.19 -9.68 -2.75
C LEU A 92 7.43 -10.49 -3.81
N LYS A 93 7.79 -10.32 -5.09
CA LYS A 93 7.20 -11.05 -6.23
C LYS A 93 7.36 -12.56 -6.07
N ALA A 94 8.55 -13.02 -5.69
CA ALA A 94 8.81 -14.44 -5.48
C ALA A 94 7.98 -15.02 -4.33
N GLY A 95 7.78 -14.26 -3.25
CA GLY A 95 6.91 -14.65 -2.14
C GLY A 95 5.45 -14.76 -2.57
N LEU A 96 4.92 -13.73 -3.21
CA LEU A 96 3.53 -13.71 -3.69
C LEU A 96 3.24 -14.81 -4.71
N LYS A 97 4.20 -15.12 -5.60
CA LYS A 97 4.07 -16.21 -6.58
C LYS A 97 3.94 -17.59 -5.91
N LYS A 98 4.61 -17.82 -4.78
CA LYS A 98 4.47 -19.09 -4.03
C LYS A 98 3.07 -19.30 -3.47
N GLU A 99 2.41 -18.21 -3.10
CA GLU A 99 1.05 -18.18 -2.56
C GLU A 99 -0.02 -18.03 -3.67
N ASN A 100 0.38 -18.09 -4.95
CA ASN A 100 -0.47 -17.88 -6.12
C ASN A 100 -1.20 -16.51 -6.13
N ILE A 101 -0.57 -15.49 -5.56
CA ILE A 101 -1.09 -14.11 -5.51
C ILE A 101 -0.51 -13.33 -6.68
N GLY A 102 -1.39 -12.68 -7.47
CA GLY A 102 -0.98 -11.81 -8.57
C GLY A 102 -0.14 -10.60 -8.10
N PHE A 103 0.58 -9.95 -9.01
CA PHE A 103 1.34 -8.74 -8.73
C PHE A 103 0.59 -7.48 -9.20
N THR A 104 -0.46 -7.10 -8.47
CA THR A 104 -1.25 -5.87 -8.69
C THR A 104 -1.41 -5.13 -7.36
N LEU A 105 -1.62 -3.81 -7.39
CA LEU A 105 -1.73 -3.03 -6.14
C LEU A 105 -2.82 -3.59 -5.23
N ARG A 106 -3.92 -4.03 -5.84
CA ARG A 106 -5.04 -4.69 -5.18
C ARG A 106 -4.63 -6.00 -4.48
N SER A 107 -3.95 -6.89 -5.19
CA SER A 107 -3.56 -8.20 -4.64
C SER A 107 -2.43 -8.10 -3.61
N VAL A 108 -1.49 -7.17 -3.81
CA VAL A 108 -0.37 -6.90 -2.89
C VAL A 108 -0.87 -6.26 -1.59
N LEU A 109 -1.86 -5.37 -1.65
CA LEU A 109 -2.40 -4.72 -0.45
C LEU A 109 -3.71 -5.35 0.05
N GLN A 110 -4.08 -6.52 -0.47
CA GLN A 110 -5.27 -7.25 -0.03
C GLN A 110 -5.18 -7.62 1.45
N ARG A 111 -6.34 -7.74 2.12
CA ARG A 111 -6.44 -8.09 3.54
C ARG A 111 -6.28 -9.59 3.77
N THR A 112 -5.17 -10.17 3.30
CA THR A 112 -4.80 -11.58 3.53
C THR A 112 -3.54 -11.67 4.39
N GLU A 113 -3.39 -12.77 5.14
CA GLU A 113 -2.23 -12.95 6.03
C GLU A 113 -0.94 -13.07 5.22
N GLU A 114 -1.01 -13.84 4.14
CA GLU A 114 0.08 -14.17 3.23
C GLU A 114 0.62 -12.90 2.56
N SER A 115 -0.26 -12.10 1.98
CA SER A 115 0.12 -10.86 1.29
C SER A 115 0.71 -9.85 2.27
N ASN A 116 0.06 -9.65 3.43
CA ASN A 116 0.57 -8.76 4.47
C ASN A 116 1.96 -9.18 4.95
N LYS A 117 2.22 -10.48 5.15
CA LYS A 117 3.53 -10.99 5.59
C LYS A 117 4.63 -10.62 4.60
N HIS A 118 4.38 -10.77 3.30
CA HIS A 118 5.34 -10.41 2.26
C HIS A 118 5.54 -8.89 2.16
N VAL A 119 4.47 -8.10 2.25
CA VAL A 119 4.55 -6.63 2.26
C VAL A 119 5.33 -6.14 3.49
N GLN A 120 5.07 -6.68 4.68
CA GLN A 120 5.82 -6.28 5.88
C GLN A 120 7.31 -6.56 5.76
N ARG A 121 7.66 -7.73 5.22
CA ARG A 121 9.07 -8.07 4.95
C ARG A 121 9.70 -7.07 3.97
N TYR A 122 8.97 -6.69 2.93
CA TYR A 122 9.41 -5.68 1.96
C TYR A 122 9.62 -4.32 2.64
N LEU A 123 8.66 -3.84 3.43
CA LEU A 123 8.75 -2.55 4.11
C LEU A 123 9.91 -2.48 5.10
N ARG A 124 10.17 -3.58 5.84
CA ARG A 124 11.30 -3.65 6.76
C ARG A 124 12.65 -3.58 6.04
N ARG A 125 12.78 -4.26 4.91
CA ARG A 125 14.03 -4.28 4.13
C ARG A 125 14.33 -2.94 3.46
N THR A 126 13.28 -2.25 3.01
CA THR A 126 13.38 -0.94 2.36
C THR A 126 13.46 0.24 3.34
N GLY A 127 13.31 0.00 4.65
CA GLY A 127 13.27 1.06 5.67
C GLY A 127 12.02 1.94 5.63
N LEU A 128 11.05 1.65 4.76
CA LEU A 128 9.84 2.46 4.58
C LEU A 128 8.94 2.47 5.81
N VAL A 129 9.02 1.46 6.69
CA VAL A 129 8.25 1.41 7.95
C VAL A 129 8.54 2.63 8.83
N GLU A 130 9.77 3.15 8.83
CA GLU A 130 10.14 4.31 9.65
C GLU A 130 9.55 5.63 9.14
N ARG A 131 9.06 5.64 7.89
CA ARG A 131 8.38 6.77 7.27
C ARG A 131 6.86 6.72 7.45
N MET A 132 6.35 5.72 8.19
CA MET A 132 4.92 5.46 8.38
C MET A 132 4.44 5.81 9.77
#